data_AF-A0A420Y6L3-F1
#
_entry.id   AF-A0A420Y6L3-F1
#
_cell.length_a   1.000
_cell.length_b   1.000
_cell.length_c   1.000
_cell.angle_alpha   90.00
_cell.angle_beta   90.00
_cell.angle_gamma   90.00
#
_symmetry.space_group_name_H-M   'P 1'
#
loop_
_entity.id
_entity.type
_entity.pdbx_description
1 polymer ?
#
loop_
_entity_poly.entity_id
_entity_poly.type
_entity_poly.pdbx_seq_one_letter_code
_entity_poly.pdbx_strand_id
1 'polypeptide(L)'
;MTSSPSTITPSTFRNLTSLTLLSTTALASLTLSLSTISTPLFLSPPPLPTPTLLHLSVSLLSISRTLFSRLLPFITTAPYLALSYLPPANFRGRKYFVIAAALTMLTAPYRWLVMGREERMLEARAKALAVGVLGKKECEVVERGLPRIETARYLVDRWGLLNLGRVAMLAGAGIIVTEPIFFTIRRFHIPLIHLRAPYDSVEPVGLESPQRREMTLELFTYNPRLIPRQARQAHTLDVFRDQICCRFVHEALLSKARQQSSLVTHTFA
;
A
#
# COMPACT_ATOMS: atom_id res chain seq x y z
N MET A 1 19.97 -29.38 -24.52
CA MET A 1 18.51 -29.51 -24.39
C MET A 1 17.92 -28.12 -24.19
N THR A 2 17.44 -27.49 -25.25
CA THR A 2 16.78 -26.18 -25.20
C THR A 2 15.28 -26.41 -25.05
N SER A 3 14.76 -26.34 -23.81
CA SER A 3 13.31 -26.35 -23.58
C SER A 3 12.71 -25.11 -24.24
N SER A 4 11.83 -25.32 -25.22
CA SER A 4 11.07 -24.24 -25.86
C SER A 4 10.39 -23.37 -24.80
N PRO A 5 10.53 -22.03 -24.84
CA PRO A 5 9.90 -21.16 -23.86
C PRO A 5 8.39 -21.34 -23.93
N SER A 6 7.77 -21.73 -22.82
CA SER A 6 6.32 -21.86 -22.72
C SER A 6 5.66 -20.51 -22.98
N THR A 7 4.87 -20.43 -24.06
CA THR A 7 4.12 -19.22 -24.40
C THR A 7 3.11 -18.92 -23.29
N ILE A 8 3.31 -17.81 -22.58
CA ILE A 8 2.45 -17.40 -21.48
C ILE A 8 1.16 -16.83 -22.05
N THR A 9 0.04 -17.30 -21.50
CA THR A 9 -1.28 -16.78 -21.87
C THR A 9 -1.46 -15.33 -21.37
N PRO A 10 -2.14 -14.47 -22.13
CA PRO A 10 -2.33 -13.06 -21.76
C PRO A 10 -3.10 -12.89 -20.43
N SER A 11 -3.92 -13.87 -20.06
CA SER A 11 -4.63 -13.90 -18.77
C SER A 11 -3.67 -14.07 -17.59
N THR A 12 -2.66 -14.95 -17.70
CA THR A 12 -1.64 -15.17 -16.66
C THR A 12 -0.80 -13.92 -16.43
N PHE A 13 -0.40 -13.24 -17.51
CA PHE A 13 0.34 -11.98 -17.41
C PHE A 13 -0.47 -10.89 -16.68
N ARG A 14 -1.77 -10.76 -17.01
CA ARG A 14 -2.66 -9.79 -16.35
C ARG A 14 -2.81 -10.12 -14.86
N ASN A 15 -3.05 -11.37 -14.52
CA ASN A 15 -3.21 -11.80 -13.13
C ASN A 15 -1.94 -11.57 -12.30
N LEU A 16 -0.76 -11.91 -12.84
CA LEU A 16 0.53 -11.63 -12.20
C LEU A 16 0.73 -10.13 -11.98
N THR A 17 0.44 -9.32 -12.99
CA THR A 17 0.60 -7.86 -12.90
C THR A 17 -0.32 -7.27 -11.83
N SER A 18 -1.60 -7.67 -11.81
CA SER A 18 -2.56 -7.22 -10.79
C SER A 18 -2.14 -7.64 -9.38
N LEU A 19 -1.66 -8.88 -9.20
CA LEU A 19 -1.19 -9.36 -7.90
C LEU A 19 0.05 -8.59 -7.43
N THR A 20 0.96 -8.27 -8.35
CA THR A 20 2.19 -7.52 -8.08
C THR A 20 1.89 -6.08 -7.66
N LEU A 21 0.95 -5.43 -8.35
CA LEU A 21 0.50 -4.09 -8.00
C LEU A 21 -0.21 -4.09 -6.66
N LEU A 22 -1.08 -5.09 -6.41
CA LEU A 22 -1.79 -5.21 -5.15
C LEU A 22 -0.83 -5.40 -3.97
N SER A 23 0.16 -6.29 -4.10
CA SER A 23 1.13 -6.54 -3.03
C SER A 23 2.02 -5.34 -2.75
N THR A 24 2.49 -4.65 -3.79
CA THR A 24 3.34 -3.46 -3.65
C THR A 24 2.55 -2.28 -3.08
N THR A 25 1.30 -2.10 -3.53
CA THR A 25 0.42 -1.04 -3.00
C THR A 25 0.04 -1.33 -1.55
N ALA A 26 -0.30 -2.57 -1.21
CA ALA A 26 -0.59 -2.95 0.17
C ALA A 26 0.61 -2.70 1.09
N LEU A 27 1.82 -3.05 0.63
CA LEU A 27 3.04 -2.79 1.40
C LEU A 27 3.34 -1.29 1.52
N ALA A 28 3.19 -0.53 0.43
CA ALA A 28 3.36 0.92 0.44
C ALA A 28 2.36 1.59 1.41
N SER A 29 1.08 1.19 1.36
CA SER A 29 0.03 1.68 2.26
C SER A 29 0.34 1.35 3.72
N LEU A 30 0.75 0.12 4.02
CA LEU A 30 1.10 -0.27 5.39
C LEU A 30 2.30 0.55 5.92
N THR A 31 3.31 0.76 5.07
CA THR A 31 4.48 1.59 5.41
C THR A 31 4.10 3.05 5.62
N LEU A 32 3.23 3.57 4.75
CA LEU A 32 2.69 4.92 4.85
C LEU A 32 1.88 5.06 6.13
N SER A 33 0.96 4.16 6.44
CA SER A 33 0.18 4.17 7.69
C SER A 33 1.07 4.18 8.92
N LEU A 34 2.12 3.36 8.94
CA LEU A 34 3.11 3.40 10.02
C LEU A 34 3.75 4.78 10.12
N SER A 35 4.12 5.41 9.01
CA SER A 35 4.66 6.77 9.00
C SER A 35 3.64 7.80 9.47
N THR A 36 2.41 7.79 8.93
CA THR A 36 1.35 8.77 9.20
C THR A 36 0.82 8.67 10.61
N ILE A 37 0.86 7.51 11.27
CA ILE A 37 0.52 7.39 12.69
C ILE A 37 1.67 7.90 13.56
N SER A 38 2.91 7.66 13.14
CA SER A 38 4.08 8.01 13.93
C SER A 38 4.35 9.53 13.89
N THR A 39 4.36 10.15 12.71
CA THR A 39 4.71 11.56 12.50
C THR A 39 3.90 12.57 13.34
N PRO A 40 2.55 12.55 13.39
CA PRO A 40 1.77 13.53 14.15
C PRO A 40 1.95 13.38 15.66
N LEU A 41 2.27 12.17 16.15
CA LEU A 41 2.62 11.94 17.54
C LEU A 41 3.94 12.62 17.92
N PHE A 42 4.81 12.92 16.94
CA PHE A 42 6.09 13.58 17.19
C PHE A 42 6.08 15.08 16.89
N LEU A 43 5.27 15.52 15.93
CA LEU A 43 5.14 16.94 15.59
C LEU A 43 4.25 17.71 16.58
N SER A 44 3.32 17.06 17.27
CA SER A 44 2.46 17.74 18.24
C SER A 44 3.28 18.26 19.45
N PRO A 45 3.33 19.58 19.71
CA PRO A 45 3.84 20.11 20.98
C PRO A 45 2.96 19.62 22.16
N PRO A 46 3.53 19.43 23.37
CA PRO A 46 3.29 18.25 24.20
C PRO A 46 1.97 18.25 25.00
N PRO A 47 1.50 17.05 25.42
CA PRO A 47 1.85 16.59 26.78
C PRO A 47 2.20 15.09 26.89
N LEU A 48 2.68 14.41 25.84
CA LEU A 48 3.07 13.00 26.00
C LEU A 48 4.44 12.86 26.68
N PRO A 49 4.55 12.10 27.78
CA PRO A 49 5.83 11.88 28.45
C PRO A 49 6.79 11.09 27.54
N THR A 50 8.04 11.56 27.43
CA THR A 50 9.15 10.94 26.68
C THR A 50 9.23 9.40 26.80
N PRO A 51 9.08 8.77 27.98
CA PRO A 51 9.15 7.31 28.08
C PRO A 51 8.06 6.58 27.27
N THR A 52 6.86 7.15 27.19
CA THR A 52 5.74 6.54 26.44
C THR A 52 5.99 6.62 24.94
N LEU A 53 6.51 7.76 24.47
CA LEU A 53 6.89 7.97 23.07
C LEU A 53 7.97 6.97 22.65
N LEU A 54 8.99 6.78 23.49
CA LEU A 54 10.06 5.84 23.21
C LEU A 54 9.58 4.39 23.20
N HIS A 55 8.74 3.98 24.14
CA HIS A 55 8.18 2.63 24.13
C HIS A 55 7.35 2.34 22.86
N LEU A 56 6.54 3.32 22.44
CA LEU A 56 5.80 3.23 21.19
C LEU A 56 6.74 3.15 19.97
N SER A 57 7.78 3.98 19.94
CA SER A 57 8.77 4.00 18.86
C SER A 57 9.51 2.67 18.72
N VAL A 58 9.86 2.01 19.84
CA VAL A 58 10.52 0.69 19.82
C VAL A 58 9.59 -0.39 19.29
N SER A 59 8.31 -0.34 19.67
CA SER A 59 7.30 -1.29 19.17
C SER A 59 7.12 -1.13 17.66
N LEU A 60 7.01 0.10 17.17
CA LEU A 60 6.91 0.42 15.75
C LEU A 60 8.19 0.04 14.99
N LEU A 61 9.36 0.27 15.59
CA LEU A 61 10.65 -0.10 15.04
C LEU A 61 10.75 -1.62 14.91
N SER A 62 10.32 -2.40 15.91
CA SER A 62 10.28 -3.86 15.85
C SER A 62 9.36 -4.38 14.73
N ILE A 63 8.18 -3.78 14.57
CA ILE A 63 7.26 -4.12 13.47
C ILE A 63 7.90 -3.80 12.13
N SER A 64 8.45 -2.58 11.96
CA SER A 64 9.19 -2.18 10.75
C SER A 64 10.38 -3.11 10.49
N ARG A 65 11.11 -3.52 11.54
CA ARG A 65 12.23 -4.45 11.40
C ARG A 65 11.77 -5.78 10.84
N THR A 66 10.69 -6.32 11.38
CA THR A 66 10.12 -7.61 10.96
C THR A 66 9.65 -7.54 9.52
N LEU A 67 8.97 -6.47 9.14
CA LEU A 67 8.49 -6.25 7.77
C LEU A 67 9.63 -6.08 6.76
N PHE A 68 10.74 -5.42 7.12
CA PHE A 68 11.78 -5.08 6.14
C PHE A 68 13.09 -5.88 6.25
N SER A 69 13.26 -6.78 7.22
CA SER A 69 14.61 -7.34 7.51
C SER A 69 14.98 -8.58 6.71
N ARG A 70 14.03 -9.33 6.13
CA ARG A 70 14.35 -10.66 5.60
C ARG A 70 13.77 -10.95 4.22
N LEU A 71 12.46 -11.08 4.10
CA LEU A 71 11.89 -11.69 2.88
C LEU A 71 11.01 -10.73 2.07
N LEU A 72 10.42 -9.73 2.70
CA LEU A 72 9.40 -8.89 2.05
C LEU A 72 9.92 -8.09 0.83
N PRO A 73 11.11 -7.46 0.88
CA PRO A 73 11.68 -6.81 -0.31
C PRO A 73 11.92 -7.81 -1.45
N PHE A 74 12.33 -9.04 -1.14
CA PHE A 74 12.54 -10.08 -2.15
C PHE A 74 11.22 -10.60 -2.71
N ILE A 75 10.21 -10.81 -1.85
CA ILE A 75 8.86 -11.23 -2.25
C ILE A 75 8.21 -10.19 -3.16
N THR A 76 8.42 -8.90 -2.90
CA THR A 76 7.90 -7.82 -3.76
C THR A 76 8.72 -7.62 -5.03
N THR A 77 10.05 -7.82 -4.98
CA THR A 77 10.94 -7.68 -6.15
C THR A 77 10.82 -8.85 -7.13
N ALA A 78 10.66 -10.08 -6.63
CA ALA A 78 10.58 -11.30 -7.43
C ALA A 78 9.54 -11.22 -8.57
N PRO A 79 8.28 -10.79 -8.35
CA PRO A 79 7.31 -10.69 -9.43
C PRO A 79 7.64 -9.60 -10.45
N TYR A 80 8.24 -8.47 -10.05
CA TYR A 80 8.71 -7.45 -10.99
C TYR A 80 9.83 -8.00 -11.89
N LEU A 81 10.78 -8.75 -11.29
CA LEU A 81 11.82 -9.43 -12.06
C LEU A 81 11.21 -10.48 -12.98
N ALA A 82 10.30 -11.32 -12.49
CA ALA A 82 9.61 -12.31 -13.32
C ALA A 82 8.97 -11.64 -14.53
N LEU A 83 8.13 -10.61 -14.33
CA LEU A 83 7.50 -9.84 -15.42
C LEU A 83 8.51 -9.21 -16.39
N SER A 84 9.73 -8.88 -15.94
CA SER A 84 10.79 -8.37 -16.82
C SER A 84 11.42 -9.43 -17.73
N TYR A 85 11.31 -10.72 -17.38
CA TYR A 85 11.83 -11.85 -18.16
C TYR A 85 10.75 -12.51 -19.04
N LEU A 86 9.45 -12.24 -18.80
CA LEU A 86 8.37 -12.84 -19.58
C LEU A 86 8.15 -12.11 -20.93
N PRO A 87 8.15 -12.82 -22.07
CA PRO A 87 7.61 -12.29 -23.32
C PRO A 87 6.08 -12.13 -23.18
N PRO A 88 5.42 -11.09 -23.74
CA PRO A 88 5.83 -10.24 -24.86
C PRO A 88 6.23 -8.81 -24.43
N ALA A 89 6.86 -8.63 -23.27
CA ALA A 89 7.25 -7.30 -22.82
C ALA A 89 8.13 -6.61 -23.87
N ASN A 90 7.55 -5.67 -24.63
CA ASN A 90 8.29 -4.80 -25.54
C ASN A 90 9.49 -4.21 -24.77
N PHE A 91 10.62 -3.98 -25.46
CA PHE A 91 11.83 -3.43 -24.85
C PHE A 91 11.59 -2.21 -23.95
N ARG A 92 10.58 -1.38 -24.26
CA ARG A 92 10.16 -0.25 -23.41
C ARG A 92 9.52 -0.71 -22.09
N GLY A 93 8.58 -1.65 -22.14
CA GLY A 93 7.92 -2.21 -20.96
C GLY A 93 8.91 -2.85 -19.98
N ARG A 94 9.88 -3.59 -20.51
CA ARG A 94 10.91 -4.28 -19.72
C ARG A 94 11.72 -3.33 -18.85
N LYS A 95 12.09 -2.15 -19.35
CA LYS A 95 12.85 -1.14 -18.59
C LYS A 95 12.10 -0.69 -17.34
N TYR A 96 10.80 -0.45 -17.43
CA TYR A 96 9.99 0.00 -16.30
C TYR A 96 9.91 -1.08 -15.21
N PHE A 97 9.74 -2.36 -15.58
CA PHE A 97 9.75 -3.47 -14.62
C PHE A 97 11.11 -3.64 -13.93
N VAL A 98 12.22 -3.48 -14.66
CA VAL A 98 13.57 -3.54 -14.09
C VAL A 98 13.80 -2.37 -13.12
N ILE A 99 13.39 -1.15 -13.48
CA ILE A 99 13.51 0.01 -12.60
C ILE A 99 12.65 -0.17 -11.34
N ALA A 100 11.42 -0.68 -11.48
CA ALA A 100 10.55 -0.98 -10.34
C ALA A 100 11.16 -2.04 -9.42
N ALA A 101 11.69 -3.13 -9.99
CA ALA A 101 12.41 -4.16 -9.24
C ALA A 101 13.64 -3.58 -8.52
N ALA A 102 14.40 -2.69 -9.18
CA ALA A 102 15.53 -2.03 -8.56
C ALA A 102 15.11 -1.13 -7.39
N LEU A 103 14.02 -0.35 -7.54
CA LEU A 103 13.48 0.49 -6.48
C LEU A 103 13.04 -0.33 -5.26
N THR A 104 12.32 -1.43 -5.47
CA THR A 104 11.89 -2.33 -4.38
C THR A 104 13.08 -3.02 -3.73
N MET A 105 14.06 -3.46 -4.51
CA MET A 105 15.27 -4.10 -3.98
C MET A 105 16.15 -3.13 -3.20
N LEU A 106 16.24 -1.86 -3.62
CA LEU A 106 17.03 -0.81 -2.97
C LEU A 106 16.48 -0.42 -1.59
N THR A 107 15.24 -0.80 -1.24
CA THR A 107 14.69 -0.56 0.12
C THR A 107 15.49 -1.27 1.22
N ALA A 108 16.04 -2.47 0.93
CA ALA A 108 16.84 -3.24 1.87
C ALA A 108 18.22 -2.59 2.18
N PRO A 109 19.07 -2.27 1.19
CA PRO A 109 20.32 -1.56 1.45
C PRO A 109 20.08 -0.12 1.94
N TYR A 110 19.02 0.57 1.51
CA TYR A 110 18.65 1.88 2.05
C TYR A 110 18.43 1.83 3.56
N ARG A 111 17.72 0.80 4.04
CA ARG A 111 17.53 0.58 5.47
C ARG A 111 18.86 0.41 6.18
N TRP A 112 19.74 -0.46 5.68
CA TRP A 112 21.00 -0.77 6.35
C TRP A 112 21.95 0.44 6.37
N LEU A 113 22.13 1.10 5.23
CA LEU A 113 23.06 2.23 5.06
C LEU A 113 22.58 3.50 5.75
N VAL A 114 21.30 3.86 5.56
CA VAL A 114 20.80 5.18 5.96
C VAL A 114 20.11 5.12 7.33
N MET A 115 19.27 4.11 7.57
CA MET A 115 18.47 4.03 8.81
C MET A 115 19.13 3.20 9.92
N GLY A 116 20.11 2.35 9.59
CA GLY A 116 20.74 1.44 10.56
C GLY A 116 21.47 2.14 11.70
N ARG A 117 21.95 3.38 11.51
CA ARG A 117 22.55 4.19 12.58
C ARG A 117 21.48 4.73 13.54
N GLU A 118 20.43 5.34 12.98
CA GLU A 118 19.32 5.92 13.76
C GLU A 118 18.57 4.85 14.55
N GLU A 119 18.32 3.68 13.94
CA GLU A 119 17.68 2.54 14.61
C GLU A 119 18.49 2.08 15.84
N ARG A 120 19.83 2.06 15.75
CA ARG A 120 20.69 1.67 16.88
C ARG A 120 20.71 2.72 17.99
N MET A 121 20.70 4.00 17.64
CA MET A 121 20.65 5.10 18.61
C MET A 121 19.33 5.13 19.37
N LEU A 122 18.21 4.94 18.67
CA LEU A 122 16.89 4.83 19.28
C LEU A 122 16.81 3.67 20.29
N GLU A 123 17.34 2.51 19.92
CA GLU A 123 17.37 1.34 20.79
C GLU A 123 18.26 1.53 22.01
N ALA A 124 19.44 2.13 21.85
CA ALA A 124 20.33 2.41 22.96
C ALA A 124 19.64 3.31 24.00
N ARG A 125 18.90 4.34 23.55
CA ARG A 125 18.14 5.22 24.45
C ARG A 125 16.95 4.55 25.11
N ALA A 126 16.19 3.77 24.34
CA ALA A 126 15.08 3.02 24.91
C ALA A 126 15.56 2.03 25.99
N LYS A 127 16.71 1.39 25.78
CA LYS A 127 17.36 0.53 26.79
C LYS A 127 17.83 1.32 28.01
N ALA A 128 18.47 2.47 27.81
CA ALA A 128 18.94 3.32 28.91
C ALA A 128 17.79 3.76 29.83
N LEU A 129 16.63 4.08 29.25
CA LEU A 129 15.40 4.38 29.98
C LEU A 129 14.80 3.16 30.68
N ALA A 130 14.79 2.00 30.02
CA ALA A 130 14.23 0.77 30.59
C ALA A 130 15.02 0.29 31.82
N VAL A 131 16.34 0.47 31.82
CA VAL A 131 17.23 0.10 32.94
C VAL A 131 17.14 1.10 34.11
N GLY A 132 16.40 2.21 33.96
CA GLY A 132 16.25 3.22 35.01
C GLY A 132 17.51 4.05 35.25
N VAL A 133 18.50 3.98 34.35
CA VAL A 133 19.72 4.81 34.39
C VAL A 133 19.37 6.30 34.23
N LEU A 134 18.21 6.59 33.65
CA LEU A 134 17.61 7.92 33.58
C LEU A 134 16.24 7.84 34.25
N GLY A 135 16.11 8.37 35.47
CA GLY A 135 14.79 8.48 36.13
C GLY A 135 13.80 9.28 35.27
N LYS A 136 12.49 9.02 35.36
CA LYS A 136 11.46 9.70 34.53
C LYS A 136 11.58 11.24 34.52
N LYS A 137 11.94 11.84 35.66
CA LYS A 137 12.15 13.28 35.82
C LYS A 137 13.53 13.73 35.33
N GLU A 138 14.57 12.93 35.57
CA GLU A 138 15.93 13.21 35.13
C GLU A 138 16.05 13.15 33.61
N CYS A 139 15.30 12.25 32.96
CA CYS A 139 15.34 12.11 31.52
C CYS A 139 14.81 13.36 30.80
N GLU A 140 13.78 14.01 31.34
CA GLU A 140 13.25 15.25 30.77
C GLU A 140 14.22 16.43 30.98
N VAL A 141 14.95 16.44 32.11
CA VAL A 141 15.97 17.46 32.41
C VAL A 141 17.23 17.26 31.55
N VAL A 142 17.67 16.00 31.40
CA VAL A 142 18.79 15.61 30.54
C VAL A 142 18.50 15.91 29.07
N GLU A 143 17.26 15.71 28.61
CA GLU A 143 16.87 16.07 27.24
C GLU A 143 16.91 17.58 26.96
N ARG A 144 16.74 18.44 27.97
CA ARG A 144 16.88 19.90 27.81
C ARG A 144 18.33 20.36 27.78
N GLY A 145 19.26 19.59 28.37
CA GLY A 145 20.69 19.88 28.39
C GLY A 145 21.49 19.31 27.22
N LEU A 146 20.92 18.36 26.48
CA LEU A 146 21.58 17.72 25.33
C LEU A 146 21.50 18.59 24.06
N PRO A 147 22.51 18.52 23.18
CA PRO A 147 22.41 19.12 21.85
C PRO A 147 21.20 18.53 21.11
N ARG A 148 20.44 19.38 20.41
CA ARG A 148 19.17 19.00 19.71
C ARG A 148 19.26 17.75 18.83
N ILE A 149 20.45 17.45 18.32
CA ILE A 149 20.73 16.30 17.43
C ILE A 149 20.63 14.97 18.17
N GLU A 150 20.68 14.98 19.50
CA GLU A 150 20.66 13.75 20.30
C GLU A 150 19.33 13.52 21.02
N THR A 151 18.42 14.48 21.07
CA THR A 151 17.12 14.32 21.76
C THR A 151 16.32 13.14 21.19
N ALA A 152 15.59 12.38 22.03
CA ALA A 152 14.79 11.26 21.54
C ALA A 152 13.78 11.68 20.47
N ARG A 153 13.17 12.86 20.65
CA ARG A 153 12.27 13.46 19.67
C ARG A 153 12.93 13.63 18.29
N TYR A 154 14.14 14.15 18.26
CA TYR A 154 14.89 14.35 17.01
C TYR A 154 15.19 13.02 16.30
N LEU A 155 15.67 12.01 17.04
CA LEU A 155 15.94 10.69 16.48
C LEU A 155 14.70 10.06 15.86
N VAL A 156 13.58 10.24 16.54
CA VAL A 156 12.29 9.70 16.11
C VAL A 156 11.73 10.46 14.90
N ASP A 157 11.80 11.79 14.88
CA ASP A 157 11.45 12.63 13.73
C ASP A 157 12.29 12.25 12.49
N ARG A 158 13.60 12.12 12.70
CA ARG A 158 14.55 11.72 11.65
C ARG A 158 14.27 10.31 11.15
N TRP A 159 13.95 9.36 12.03
CA TRP A 159 13.53 8.02 11.62
C TRP A 159 12.24 8.06 10.80
N GLY A 160 11.24 8.85 11.21
CA GLY A 160 10.00 9.03 10.46
C GLY A 160 10.24 9.59 9.06
N LEU A 161 11.06 10.64 8.95
CA LEU A 161 11.46 11.23 7.67
C LEU A 161 12.17 10.23 6.76
N LEU A 162 13.12 9.46 7.31
CA LEU A 162 13.82 8.43 6.55
C LEU A 162 12.88 7.29 6.10
N ASN A 163 11.86 6.97 6.90
CA ASN A 163 10.85 5.96 6.53
C ASN A 163 9.97 6.45 5.38
N LEU A 164 9.66 7.76 5.32
CA LEU A 164 8.97 8.36 4.18
C LEU A 164 9.75 8.18 2.87
N GLY A 165 11.07 8.21 2.92
CA GLY A 165 11.92 7.84 1.78
C GLY A 165 11.64 6.42 1.26
N ARG A 166 11.45 5.44 2.16
CA ARG A 166 11.07 4.07 1.75
C ARG A 166 9.69 4.03 1.10
N VAL A 167 8.74 4.77 1.65
CA VAL A 167 7.38 4.89 1.07
C VAL A 167 7.48 5.45 -0.34
N ALA A 168 8.26 6.50 -0.56
CA ALA A 168 8.47 7.10 -1.87
C ALA A 168 9.05 6.09 -2.88
N MET A 169 10.00 5.25 -2.47
CA MET A 169 10.57 4.19 -3.32
C MET A 169 9.51 3.12 -3.68
N LEU A 170 8.72 2.65 -2.71
CA LEU A 170 7.68 1.65 -2.96
C LEU A 170 6.54 2.19 -3.83
N ALA A 171 6.06 3.40 -3.52
CA ALA A 171 5.03 4.08 -4.30
C ALA A 171 5.52 4.38 -5.72
N GLY A 172 6.77 4.86 -5.86
CA GLY A 172 7.41 5.10 -7.14
C GLY A 172 7.49 3.83 -8.00
N ALA A 173 7.83 2.68 -7.41
CA ALA A 173 7.84 1.40 -8.13
C ALA A 173 6.45 1.03 -8.68
N GLY A 174 5.39 1.26 -7.89
CA GLY A 174 4.01 1.07 -8.34
C GLY A 174 3.64 1.99 -9.50
N ILE A 175 3.90 3.29 -9.36
CA ILE A 175 3.57 4.31 -10.38
C ILE A 175 4.30 4.03 -11.69
N ILE A 176 5.59 3.72 -11.66
CA ILE A 176 6.41 3.44 -12.85
C ILE A 176 5.82 2.31 -13.71
N VAL A 177 5.19 1.32 -13.07
CA VAL A 177 4.59 0.17 -13.76
C VAL A 177 3.18 0.46 -14.27
N THR A 178 2.49 1.48 -13.77
CA THR A 178 1.15 1.86 -14.28
C THR A 178 1.19 2.45 -15.70
N GLU A 179 2.20 3.26 -16.04
CA GLU A 179 2.37 3.83 -17.39
C GLU A 179 2.38 2.79 -18.54
N PRO A 180 3.24 1.75 -18.52
CA PRO A 180 3.24 0.75 -19.58
C PRO A 180 1.93 -0.06 -19.61
N ILE A 181 1.22 -0.19 -18.49
CA ILE A 181 -0.10 -0.84 -18.45
C ILE A 181 -1.14 0.01 -19.17
N PHE A 182 -1.20 1.31 -18.90
CA PHE A 182 -2.11 2.22 -19.62
C PHE A 182 -1.83 2.24 -21.11
N PHE A 183 -0.56 2.27 -21.52
CA PHE A 183 -0.18 2.20 -22.93
C PHE A 183 -0.59 0.87 -23.58
N THR A 184 -0.42 -0.24 -22.86
CA THR A 184 -0.81 -1.57 -23.32
C THR A 184 -2.33 -1.68 -23.46
N ILE A 185 -3.09 -1.21 -22.47
CA ILE A 185 -4.55 -1.17 -22.53
C ILE A 185 -5.01 -0.30 -23.70
N ARG A 186 -4.45 0.90 -23.90
CA ARG A 186 -4.78 1.77 -25.04
C ARG A 186 -4.52 1.11 -26.40
N ARG A 187 -3.49 0.26 -26.49
CA ARG A 187 -3.12 -0.43 -27.75
C ARG A 187 -3.99 -1.66 -28.03
N PHE A 188 -4.47 -2.34 -26.98
CA PHE A 188 -5.30 -3.55 -27.10
C PHE A 188 -6.81 -3.29 -26.94
N HIS A 189 -7.23 -2.12 -26.47
CA HIS A 189 -8.58 -1.63 -26.71
C HIS A 189 -8.71 -1.22 -28.18
N ILE A 190 -8.93 -2.27 -28.97
CA ILE A 190 -9.92 -2.41 -30.04
C ILE A 190 -10.35 -1.06 -30.67
N PRO A 191 -10.19 -0.88 -32.00
CA PRO A 191 -10.88 0.19 -32.71
C PRO A 191 -12.34 0.15 -32.26
N LEU A 192 -12.88 1.30 -31.85
CA LEU A 192 -14.31 1.51 -31.66
C LEU A 192 -15.02 0.62 -32.68
N ILE A 193 -15.63 -0.46 -32.21
CA ILE A 193 -16.58 -1.19 -33.03
C ILE A 193 -17.56 -0.09 -33.36
N HIS A 194 -17.49 0.37 -34.61
CA HIS A 194 -18.57 1.11 -35.23
C HIS A 194 -19.75 0.17 -35.05
N LEU A 195 -20.49 0.36 -33.96
CA LEU A 195 -21.89 0.04 -33.86
C LEU A 195 -22.57 0.98 -34.86
N ARG A 196 -22.24 0.81 -36.14
CA ARG A 196 -23.10 1.17 -37.23
C ARG A 196 -24.22 0.16 -37.10
N ALA A 197 -25.19 0.49 -36.27
CA ALA A 197 -26.48 -0.17 -36.33
C ALA A 197 -26.86 -0.14 -37.82
N PRO A 198 -27.10 -1.29 -38.45
CA PRO A 198 -27.73 -1.30 -39.75
C PRO A 198 -29.13 -0.72 -39.51
N TYR A 199 -29.27 0.57 -39.80
CA TYR A 199 -30.55 1.23 -39.99
C TYR A 199 -31.05 0.79 -41.38
N ASP A 200 -31.19 -0.52 -41.56
CA ASP A 200 -31.90 -1.06 -42.71
C ASP A 200 -33.39 -0.87 -42.42
N SER A 201 -33.90 0.24 -42.96
CA SER A 201 -35.24 0.36 -43.52
C SER A 201 -36.35 -0.37 -42.74
N VAL A 202 -36.84 0.25 -41.67
CA VAL A 202 -38.22 0.03 -41.23
C VAL A 202 -39.10 0.75 -42.25
N GLU A 203 -39.77 -0.02 -43.12
CA GLU A 203 -40.81 0.50 -44.00
C GLU A 203 -41.88 1.25 -43.19
N PRO A 204 -42.35 2.42 -43.65
CA PRO A 204 -43.47 3.10 -43.02
C PRO A 204 -44.75 2.31 -43.30
N VAL A 205 -45.20 1.52 -42.32
CA VAL A 205 -46.57 1.00 -42.30
C VAL A 205 -47.49 2.18 -42.03
N GLY A 206 -48.02 2.75 -43.11
CA GLY A 206 -49.18 3.63 -43.05
C GLY A 206 -50.40 2.79 -42.69
N LEU A 207 -51.03 3.12 -41.56
CA LEU A 207 -52.46 2.86 -41.34
C LEU A 207 -52.99 3.83 -40.28
N GLU A 208 -54.02 4.53 -40.72
CA GLU A 208 -54.77 5.57 -40.05
C GLU A 208 -55.44 5.09 -38.76
N SER A 209 -55.48 5.94 -37.73
CA SER A 209 -56.73 6.50 -37.17
C SER A 209 -56.53 7.02 -35.73
N PRO A 210 -57.34 8.00 -35.29
CA PRO A 210 -57.10 8.75 -34.07
C PRO A 210 -57.96 8.19 -32.93
N GLN A 211 -57.35 7.59 -31.90
CA GLN A 211 -58.06 7.39 -30.63
C GLN A 211 -57.10 7.26 -29.45
N ARG A 212 -56.96 8.39 -28.74
CA ARG A 212 -57.06 8.52 -27.28
C ARG A 212 -56.68 7.26 -26.47
N ARG A 213 -55.49 7.27 -25.86
CA ARG A 213 -55.27 6.73 -24.50
C ARG A 213 -53.88 7.14 -23.96
N GLU A 214 -53.95 7.95 -22.91
CA GLU A 214 -53.15 7.90 -21.67
C GLU A 214 -51.62 7.79 -21.80
N MET A 215 -50.96 8.90 -21.45
CA MET A 215 -49.58 8.93 -20.98
C MET A 215 -49.42 8.02 -19.76
N THR A 216 -48.92 6.81 -19.96
CA THR A 216 -48.24 6.05 -18.91
C THR A 216 -46.75 6.35 -18.98
N LEU A 217 -46.30 7.09 -17.98
CA LEU A 217 -44.91 7.28 -17.58
C LEU A 217 -44.33 5.91 -17.20
N GLU A 218 -43.77 5.19 -18.18
CA GLU A 218 -42.96 4.02 -17.85
C GLU A 218 -41.62 4.50 -17.27
N LEU A 219 -41.53 4.41 -15.95
CA LEU A 219 -40.28 4.32 -15.21
C LEU A 219 -39.37 3.31 -15.94
N PHE A 220 -38.26 3.79 -16.48
CA PHE A 220 -37.10 2.96 -16.79
C PHE A 220 -36.70 2.20 -15.51
N THR A 221 -37.19 0.98 -15.39
CA THR A 221 -36.76 0.05 -14.34
C THR A 221 -35.33 -0.33 -14.64
N TYR A 222 -34.41 0.30 -13.91
CA TYR A 222 -32.99 -0.03 -13.87
C TYR A 222 -32.85 -1.53 -13.58
N ASN A 223 -32.43 -2.30 -14.58
CA ASN A 223 -32.24 -3.75 -14.48
C ASN A 223 -30.77 -4.04 -14.12
N PRO A 224 -30.43 -4.32 -12.84
CA PRO A 224 -29.05 -4.54 -12.40
C PRO A 224 -28.42 -5.85 -12.92
N ARG A 225 -29.16 -6.65 -13.71
CA ARG A 225 -28.64 -7.90 -14.29
C ARG A 225 -27.81 -7.67 -15.57
N LEU A 226 -27.87 -6.48 -16.17
CA LEU A 226 -27.11 -6.12 -17.37
C LEU A 226 -25.79 -5.39 -17.08
N ILE A 227 -25.28 -5.45 -15.85
CA ILE A 227 -23.96 -4.93 -15.53
C ILE A 227 -22.92 -5.86 -16.19
N PRO A 228 -22.11 -5.37 -17.15
CA PRO A 228 -21.05 -6.17 -17.75
C PRO A 228 -20.12 -6.68 -16.65
N ARG A 229 -19.72 -7.96 -16.72
CA ARG A 229 -18.89 -8.64 -15.69
C ARG A 229 -17.63 -7.87 -15.26
N GLN A 230 -17.15 -6.94 -16.09
CA GLN A 230 -16.01 -6.06 -15.79
C GLN A 230 -16.31 -4.99 -14.73
N ALA A 231 -17.53 -4.44 -14.66
CA ALA A 231 -17.90 -3.46 -13.64
C ALA A 231 -18.09 -4.09 -12.25
N ARG A 232 -18.43 -5.39 -12.18
CA ARG A 232 -18.41 -6.14 -10.89
C ARG A 232 -17.01 -6.31 -10.32
N GLN A 233 -15.97 -6.42 -11.15
CA GLN A 233 -14.59 -6.59 -10.69
C GLN A 233 -14.00 -5.29 -10.11
N ALA A 234 -14.34 -4.14 -10.69
CA ALA A 234 -13.93 -2.84 -10.14
C ALA A 234 -14.56 -2.60 -8.75
N HIS A 235 -15.85 -2.90 -8.59
CA HIS A 235 -16.56 -2.71 -7.33
C HIS A 235 -16.15 -3.71 -6.23
N THR A 236 -15.64 -4.90 -6.58
CA THR A 236 -15.11 -5.85 -5.58
C THR A 236 -13.73 -5.45 -5.08
N LEU A 237 -12.89 -4.81 -5.90
CA LEU A 237 -11.57 -4.34 -5.49
C LEU A 237 -11.63 -3.20 -4.46
N ASP A 238 -12.60 -2.28 -4.59
CA ASP A 238 -12.79 -1.20 -3.62
C ASP A 238 -13.31 -1.71 -2.26
N VAL A 239 -14.26 -2.65 -2.26
CA VAL A 239 -14.77 -3.28 -1.03
C VAL A 239 -13.69 -4.12 -0.33
N PHE A 240 -12.82 -4.79 -1.11
CA PHE A 240 -11.72 -5.59 -0.56
C PHE A 240 -10.61 -4.72 0.04
N ARG A 241 -10.36 -3.53 -0.53
CA ARG A 241 -9.41 -2.54 0.00
C ARG A 241 -9.82 -2.04 1.39
N ASP A 242 -11.11 -1.75 1.56
CA ASP A 242 -11.63 -1.25 2.84
C ASP A 242 -11.74 -2.35 3.90
N GLN A 243 -12.13 -3.58 3.52
CA GLN A 243 -12.20 -4.70 4.48
C GLN A 243 -10.83 -5.13 5.02
N ILE A 244 -9.78 -5.19 4.19
CA ILE A 244 -8.45 -5.63 4.65
C ILE A 244 -7.83 -4.59 5.59
N CYS A 245 -7.97 -3.30 5.28
CA CYS A 245 -7.46 -2.24 6.16
C CYS A 245 -8.17 -2.25 7.51
N CYS A 246 -9.49 -2.38 7.53
CA CYS A 246 -10.27 -2.43 8.76
C CYS A 246 -9.95 -3.68 9.60
N ARG A 247 -9.85 -4.87 8.99
CA ARG A 247 -9.60 -6.11 9.73
C ARG A 247 -8.19 -6.17 10.34
N PHE A 248 -7.18 -5.71 9.61
CA PHE A 248 -5.80 -5.72 10.10
C PHE A 248 -5.58 -4.70 11.22
N VAL A 249 -6.16 -3.49 11.10
CA VAL A 249 -6.14 -2.48 12.16
C VAL A 249 -6.91 -2.97 13.39
N HIS A 250 -8.07 -3.61 13.19
CA HIS A 250 -8.88 -4.14 14.28
C HIS A 250 -8.20 -5.28 15.05
N GLU A 251 -7.58 -6.25 14.35
CA GLU A 251 -6.79 -7.33 14.97
C GLU A 251 -5.57 -6.79 15.74
N ALA A 252 -4.86 -5.80 15.17
CA ALA A 252 -3.74 -5.16 15.84
C ALA A 252 -4.16 -4.45 17.13
N LEU A 253 -5.29 -3.72 17.10
CA LEU A 253 -5.86 -3.05 18.27
C LEU A 253 -6.36 -4.05 19.32
N LEU A 254 -7.02 -5.14 18.90
CA LEU A 254 -7.47 -6.20 19.80
C LEU A 254 -6.31 -6.92 20.49
N SER A 255 -5.22 -7.21 19.77
CA SER A 255 -4.04 -7.84 20.38
C SER A 255 -3.44 -6.94 21.47
N LYS A 256 -3.42 -5.63 21.24
CA LYS A 256 -2.89 -4.63 22.19
C LYS A 256 -3.80 -4.44 23.40
N ALA A 257 -5.13 -4.47 23.20
CA ALA A 257 -6.10 -4.44 24.29
C ALA A 257 -5.97 -5.67 25.20
N ARG A 258 -5.77 -6.87 24.63
CA ARG A 258 -5.52 -8.09 25.40
C ARG A 258 -4.21 -8.04 26.19
N GLN A 259 -3.18 -7.43 25.62
CA GLN A 259 -1.89 -7.27 26.29
C GLN A 259 -1.95 -6.27 27.46
N GLN A 260 -2.80 -5.24 27.35
CA GLN A 260 -3.04 -4.31 28.45
C GLN A 260 -3.92 -4.91 29.54
N SER A 261 -4.93 -5.73 29.20
CA SER A 261 -5.77 -6.39 30.20
C SER A 261 -5.00 -7.40 31.06
N SER A 262 -4.00 -8.09 30.48
CA SER A 262 -3.13 -9.00 31.24
C SER A 262 -2.18 -8.27 32.19
N LEU A 263 -1.74 -7.05 31.87
CA LEU A 263 -0.87 -6.27 32.74
C LEU A 263 -1.60 -5.74 33.98
N VAL A 264 -2.87 -5.35 33.83
CA VAL A 264 -3.69 -4.83 34.93
C VAL A 264 -4.03 -5.94 35.94
N THR A 265 -4.26 -7.18 35.48
CA THR A 265 -4.60 -8.31 36.36
C THR A 265 -3.43 -8.76 37.25
N HIS A 266 -2.18 -8.54 36.83
CA HIS A 266 -0.99 -8.85 37.63
C HIS A 266 -0.59 -7.76 38.62
N THR A 267 -1.21 -6.57 38.58
CA THR A 267 -0.85 -5.46 39.48
C THR A 267 -1.80 -5.36 40.70
N PHE A 268 -2.86 -6.16 40.73
CA PHE A 268 -3.89 -6.16 41.78
C PHE A 268 -4.04 -7.51 42.50
N ALA A 269 -3.12 -8.45 42.26
CA ALA A 269 -2.97 -9.69 43.02
C ALA A 269 -1.64 -9.63 43.80
#